data_AF-A0A0B1SIX8-F1
#
_entry.id   AF-A0A0B1SIX8-F1
#
_cell.length_a   1.000
_cell.length_b   1.000
_cell.length_c   1.000
_cell.angle_alpha   90.00
_cell.angle_beta   90.00
_cell.angle_gamma   90.00
#
_symmetry.space_group_name_H-M   'P 1'
#
loop_
_entity.id
_entity.type
_entity.pdbx_description
1 polymer ?
#
loop_
_entity_poly.entity_id
_entity_poly.type
_entity_poly.pdbx_seq_one_letter_code
_entity_poly.pdbx_strand_id
1 'polypeptide(L)'
;MADQMQLLHASWASVHISDFTYAAVIGAIPASIKMNNGIEVPSGLAAVMGDCSLLTLWTDIVHLLASRGFTRVDLAAFRYLALFHEDGTYLHFRLLKITVFLLIYICAM
;
A
#
# COMPACT_ATOMS: atom_id res chain seq x y z
N MET A 1 13.51 -20.96 -10.17
CA MET A 1 14.24 -19.81 -9.62
C MET A 1 13.94 -18.52 -10.38
N ALA A 2 13.89 -18.56 -11.72
CA ALA A 2 13.47 -17.42 -12.55
C ALA A 2 12.05 -16.89 -12.19
N ASP A 3 11.08 -17.79 -12.03
CA ASP A 3 9.68 -17.41 -11.76
C ASP A 3 9.51 -16.69 -10.41
N GLN A 4 10.23 -17.12 -9.37
CA GLN A 4 10.22 -16.47 -8.06
C GLN A 4 10.82 -15.06 -8.11
N MET A 5 11.90 -14.87 -8.87
CA MET A 5 12.52 -13.57 -9.07
C MET A 5 11.56 -12.64 -9.83
N GLN A 6 10.91 -13.15 -10.88
CA GLN A 6 9.93 -12.41 -11.66
C GLN A 6 8.72 -11.97 -10.82
N LEU A 7 8.20 -12.86 -9.97
CA LEU A 7 7.10 -12.55 -9.05
C LEU A 7 7.47 -11.40 -8.10
N LEU A 8 8.67 -11.42 -7.53
CA LEU A 8 9.13 -10.34 -6.64
C LEU A 8 9.30 -9.02 -7.40
N HIS A 9 9.91 -9.04 -8.59
CA HIS A 9 10.06 -7.85 -9.42
C HIS A 9 8.73 -7.23 -9.84
N ALA A 10 7.68 -8.03 -10.04
CA ALA A 10 6.36 -7.53 -10.41
C ALA A 10 5.54 -7.00 -9.20
N SER A 11 5.74 -7.57 -8.01
CA SER A 11 4.85 -7.35 -6.86
C SER A 11 5.41 -6.46 -5.74
N TRP A 12 6.72 -6.20 -5.70
CA TRP A 12 7.38 -5.53 -4.57
C TRP A 12 6.72 -4.21 -4.15
N ALA A 13 6.30 -3.37 -5.10
CA ALA A 13 5.69 -2.08 -4.81
C ALA A 13 4.30 -2.23 -4.16
N SER A 14 3.54 -3.25 -4.56
CA SER A 14 2.21 -3.52 -4.00
C SER A 14 2.33 -4.10 -2.58
N VAL A 15 3.32 -4.96 -2.34
CA VAL A 15 3.65 -5.48 -1.00
C VAL A 15 4.12 -4.34 -0.08
N HIS A 16 5.01 -3.47 -0.57
CA HIS A 16 5.50 -2.28 0.16
C HIS A 16 4.37 -1.37 0.62
N ILE A 17 3.46 -1.00 -0.28
CA ILE A 17 2.31 -0.15 0.06
C ILE A 17 1.42 -0.84 1.11
N SER A 18 1.16 -2.14 0.97
CA SER A 18 0.34 -2.89 1.92
C SER A 18 0.94 -2.89 3.33
N ASP A 19 2.26 -3.09 3.41
CA ASP A 19 3.00 -3.14 4.68
C ASP A 19 3.02 -1.79 5.38
N PHE A 20 3.30 -0.72 4.64
CA PHE A 20 3.24 0.64 5.18
C PHE A 20 1.83 1.03 5.61
N THR A 21 0.82 0.62 4.84
CA THR A 21 -0.59 0.90 5.17
C THR A 21 -0.98 0.22 6.48
N TYR A 22 -0.61 -1.06 6.66
CA TYR A 22 -0.85 -1.75 7.93
C TYR A 22 -0.10 -1.09 9.09
N ALA A 23 1.16 -0.74 8.90
CA ALA A 23 1.96 -0.06 9.92
C ALA A 23 1.34 1.29 10.34
N ALA A 24 0.76 2.02 9.38
CA ALA A 24 0.03 3.26 9.64
C ALA A 24 -1.28 3.00 10.40
N VAL A 25 -2.06 1.98 9.99
CA VAL A 25 -3.32 1.59 10.63
C VAL A 25 -3.12 1.25 12.11
N ILE A 26 -2.07 0.49 12.43
CA ILE A 26 -1.78 0.11 13.83
C ILE A 26 -1.02 1.18 14.61
N GLY A 27 -0.72 2.34 14.00
CA GLY A 27 0.04 3.41 14.64
C GLY A 27 1.51 3.08 14.92
N ALA A 28 2.10 2.10 14.22
CA ALA A 28 3.51 1.74 14.37
C ALA A 28 4.45 2.75 13.72
N ILE A 29 3.96 3.56 12.78
CA ILE A 29 4.69 4.69 12.20
C ILE A 29 4.04 6.01 12.61
N PRO A 30 4.84 7.03 12.97
CA PRO A 30 4.32 8.36 13.28
C PRO A 30 3.73 9.01 12.01
N ALA A 31 2.80 9.96 12.14
CA ALA A 31 2.21 10.65 11.00
C ALA A 31 3.23 11.52 10.23
N SER A 32 4.16 12.16 10.94
CA SER A 32 5.27 12.93 10.38
C SER A 32 6.58 12.61 11.09
N ILE A 33 7.68 12.73 10.35
CA ILE A 33 9.05 12.64 10.84
C ILE A 33 9.60 14.06 10.87
N LYS A 34 10.00 14.51 12.05
CA LYS A 34 10.71 15.77 12.21
C LYS A 34 12.18 15.58 11.93
N MET A 35 12.69 16.24 10.90
CA MET A 35 14.10 16.24 10.55
C MET A 35 14.90 17.20 11.44
N ASN A 36 16.21 16.96 11.56
CA ASN A 36 17.12 17.77 12.38
C ASN A 36 17.20 19.24 11.94
N ASN A 37 16.78 19.55 10.71
CA ASN A 37 16.69 20.90 10.15
C ASN A 37 15.34 21.60 10.43
N GLY A 38 14.46 20.98 11.23
CA GLY A 38 13.15 21.53 11.59
C GLY A 38 12.03 21.26 10.57
N ILE A 39 12.33 20.63 9.43
CA ILE A 39 11.32 20.25 8.43
C ILE A 39 10.55 19.01 8.91
N GLU A 40 9.23 19.07 8.81
CA GLU A 40 8.37 17.89 9.03
C GLU A 40 8.03 17.24 7.70
N VAL A 41 8.31 15.95 7.59
CA VAL A 41 8.05 15.15 6.39
C VAL A 41 6.98 14.13 6.73
N PRO A 42 5.85 14.08 6.00
CA PRO A 42 4.83 13.06 6.20
C PRO A 42 5.43 11.66 6.01
N SER A 43 5.28 10.78 6.99
CA SER A 43 5.77 9.40 6.89
C SER A 43 5.11 8.63 5.75
N GLY A 44 3.90 9.04 5.36
CA GLY A 44 3.19 8.52 4.21
C GLY A 44 3.94 8.70 2.89
N LEU A 45 4.88 9.64 2.78
CA LEU A 45 5.74 9.78 1.59
C LEU A 45 6.62 8.55 1.37
N ALA A 46 7.03 7.85 2.43
CA ALA A 46 7.72 6.57 2.30
C ALA A 46 6.80 5.49 1.72
N ALA A 47 5.51 5.50 2.09
CA ALA A 47 4.52 4.56 1.58
C ALA A 47 4.27 4.77 0.07
N VAL A 48 4.16 6.03 -0.37
CA VAL A 48 3.93 6.40 -1.78
C VAL A 48 5.23 6.60 -2.57
N MET A 49 6.37 6.14 -2.05
CA MET A 49 7.68 6.18 -2.72
C MET A 49 8.09 7.59 -3.20
N GLY A 50 7.70 8.62 -2.45
CA GLY A 50 8.01 10.01 -2.72
C GLY A 50 7.02 10.73 -3.66
N ASP A 51 5.96 10.07 -4.14
CA ASP A 51 4.94 10.72 -4.96
C ASP A 51 3.93 11.49 -4.09
N CYS A 52 4.18 12.79 -3.90
CA CYS A 52 3.31 13.67 -3.12
C CYS A 52 1.86 13.72 -3.64
N SER A 53 1.60 13.43 -4.91
CA SER A 53 0.24 13.46 -5.47
C SER A 53 -0.64 12.32 -4.94
N LEU A 54 -0.01 11.23 -4.50
CA LEU A 54 -0.68 10.04 -3.99
C LEU A 54 -0.85 10.07 -2.46
N LEU A 55 -0.22 11.02 -1.77
CA LEU A 55 -0.18 11.06 -0.32
C LEU A 55 -1.58 11.19 0.30
N THR A 56 -2.42 12.06 -0.25
CA THR A 56 -3.80 12.25 0.23
C THR A 56 -4.60 10.97 0.06
N LEU A 57 -4.55 10.37 -1.14
CA LEU A 57 -5.24 9.12 -1.44
C LEU A 57 -4.81 7.99 -0.49
N TRP A 58 -3.50 7.85 -0.27
CA TRP A 58 -2.98 6.84 0.66
C TRP A 58 -3.48 7.08 2.10
N THR A 59 -3.52 8.34 2.54
CA THR A 59 -4.02 8.71 3.87
C THR A 59 -5.49 8.35 4.04
N ASP A 60 -6.32 8.61 3.03
CA ASP A 60 -7.74 8.24 3.03
C ASP A 60 -7.94 6.72 3.13
N ILE A 61 -7.10 5.94 2.44
CA ILE A 61 -7.11 4.47 2.50
C ILE A 61 -6.73 3.98 3.90
N VAL A 62 -5.70 4.54 4.52
CA VAL A 62 -5.30 4.20 5.88
C VAL A 62 -6.45 4.45 6.85
N HIS A 63 -7.11 5.60 6.77
CA HIS A 63 -8.27 5.91 7.61
C HIS A 63 -9.45 4.97 7.36
N LEU A 64 -9.74 4.66 6.10
CA LEU A 64 -10.78 3.71 5.74
C LEU A 64 -10.51 2.33 6.35
N LEU A 65 -9.32 1.78 6.15
CA LEU A 65 -8.93 0.48 6.67
C LEU A 65 -8.92 0.45 8.21
N ALA A 66 -8.44 1.51 8.86
CA ALA A 66 -8.50 1.64 10.31
C ALA A 66 -9.95 1.63 10.82
N SER A 67 -10.87 2.36 10.15
CA SER A 67 -12.29 2.38 10.51
C SER A 67 -13.00 1.04 10.34
N ARG A 68 -12.46 0.17 9.47
CA ARG A 68 -12.99 -1.19 9.20
C ARG A 68 -12.32 -2.27 10.04
N GLY A 69 -11.41 -1.90 10.94
CA GLY A 69 -10.71 -2.85 11.80
C GLY A 69 -9.73 -3.74 11.04
N PHE A 70 -9.04 -3.20 10.03
CA PHE A 70 -8.07 -3.94 9.23
C PHE A 70 -7.01 -4.64 10.10
N THR A 71 -6.92 -5.96 9.93
CA THR A 71 -6.12 -6.84 10.79
C THR A 71 -4.88 -7.37 10.08
N ARG A 72 -4.02 -8.05 10.84
CA ARG A 72 -2.88 -8.78 10.30
C ARG A 72 -3.28 -9.90 9.33
N VAL A 73 -4.49 -10.47 9.48
CA VAL A 73 -5.01 -11.51 8.59
C VAL A 73 -5.34 -10.90 7.22
N ASP A 74 -5.96 -9.72 7.22
CA ASP A 74 -6.27 -8.97 6.00
C ASP A 74 -4.99 -8.55 5.27
N LEU A 75 -3.98 -8.10 6.02
CA LEU A 75 -2.64 -7.83 5.45
C LEU A 75 -2.05 -9.09 4.79
N ALA A 76 -2.15 -10.26 5.42
CA ALA A 76 -1.63 -11.49 4.84
C ALA A 76 -2.33 -11.80 3.51
N ALA A 77 -3.67 -11.68 3.47
CA ALA A 77 -4.44 -11.84 2.23
C ALA A 77 -4.02 -10.82 1.16
N PHE A 78 -3.80 -9.55 1.55
CA PHE A 78 -3.36 -8.49 0.64
C PHE A 78 -1.98 -8.79 0.05
N ARG A 79 -1.03 -9.28 0.85
CA ARG A 79 0.29 -9.69 0.35
C ARG A 79 0.20 -10.83 -0.65
N TYR A 80 -0.64 -11.83 -0.40
CA TYR A 80 -0.84 -12.95 -1.33
C TYR A 80 -1.49 -12.50 -2.64
N LEU A 81 -2.54 -11.68 -2.57
CA LEU A 81 -3.20 -11.10 -3.74
C LEU A 81 -2.24 -10.20 -4.55
N ALA A 82 -1.37 -9.43 -3.87
CA ALA A 82 -0.35 -8.63 -4.52
C ALA A 82 0.74 -9.48 -5.22
N LEU A 83 1.14 -10.58 -4.59
CA LEU A 83 2.20 -11.47 -5.09
C LEU A 83 1.76 -12.26 -6.33
N PHE A 84 0.51 -12.72 -6.37
CA PHE A 84 -0.03 -13.58 -7.44
C PHE A 84 -0.91 -12.84 -8.44
N HIS A 85 -0.86 -11.51 -8.46
CA HIS A 85 -1.58 -10.75 -9.49
C HIS A 85 -0.93 -10.96 -10.86
N GLU A 86 -1.59 -11.72 -11.73
CA GLU A 86 -1.16 -11.89 -13.12
C GLU A 86 -1.43 -10.60 -13.90
N ASP A 87 -0.37 -9.87 -14.26
CA ASP A 87 -0.46 -8.73 -15.17
C ASP A 87 -0.77 -9.22 -16.60
N GLY A 88 -2.04 -9.58 -16.84
CA GLY A 88 -2.59 -9.62 -18.19
C GLY A 88 -2.71 -8.19 -18.70
N THR A 89 -1.82 -7.80 -19.61
CA THR A 89 -1.79 -6.56 -20.42
C THR A 89 -1.19 -5.27 -19.80
N TYR A 90 0.07 -5.04 -20.21
CA TYR A 90 0.71 -3.77 -20.59
C TYR A 90 0.23 -2.46 -19.94
N LEU A 91 1.10 -1.93 -19.08
CA LEU A 91 1.64 -0.57 -19.19
C LEU A 91 0.63 0.60 -19.16
N HIS A 92 -0.23 0.67 -18.15
CA HIS A 92 -0.76 1.96 -17.67
C HIS A 92 -0.94 1.94 -16.14
N PHE A 93 0.19 1.77 -15.46
CA PHE A 93 0.32 1.32 -14.07
C PHE A 93 0.54 2.46 -13.07
N ARG A 94 -0.17 3.57 -13.24
CA ARG A 94 -0.22 4.66 -12.27
C ARG A 94 -1.66 4.70 -11.75
N LEU A 95 -1.88 4.61 -10.44
CA LEU A 95 -3.18 4.70 -9.74
C LEU A 95 -4.19 3.52 -9.76
N LEU A 96 -4.16 2.55 -10.69
CA LEU A 96 -5.29 1.61 -10.83
C LEU A 96 -5.38 0.44 -9.80
N LYS A 97 -4.28 0.02 -9.14
CA LYS A 97 -4.29 -1.17 -8.26
C LYS A 97 -4.79 -0.93 -6.83
N ILE A 98 -4.77 0.31 -6.36
CA ILE A 98 -5.52 0.73 -5.16
C ILE A 98 -7.02 0.49 -5.37
N THR A 99 -7.51 0.69 -6.59
CA THR A 99 -8.92 0.59 -6.97
C THR A 99 -9.42 -0.86 -7.04
N VAL A 100 -8.61 -1.81 -7.51
CA VAL A 100 -8.99 -3.24 -7.56
C VAL A 100 -9.01 -3.88 -6.17
N PHE A 101 -8.13 -3.45 -5.27
CA PHE A 101 -8.14 -3.88 -3.86
C PHE A 101 -9.33 -3.32 -3.07
N LEU A 102 -9.73 -2.07 -3.33
CA LEU A 102 -10.93 -1.49 -2.74
C LEU A 102 -12.22 -2.16 -3.28
N LEU A 103 -12.31 -2.43 -4.59
CA LEU A 103 -13.51 -3.01 -5.21
C LEU A 103 -13.79 -4.45 -4.75
N ILE A 104 -12.76 -5.29 -4.56
CA ILE A 104 -12.95 -6.66 -4.05
C ILE A 104 -13.40 -6.66 -2.59
N TYR A 105 -12.90 -5.73 -1.76
CA TYR A 105 -13.30 -5.63 -0.35
C TYR A 105 -14.65 -4.91 -0.14
N ILE A 106 -15.07 -4.03 -1.07
CA ILE A 106 -16.37 -3.35 -1.07
C ILE A 106 -17.49 -4.25 -1.63
N CYS A 107 -17.21 -5.14 -2.59
CA CYS A 107 -18.22 -6.03 -3.16
C CYS A 107 -18.41 -7.36 -2.39
N ALA A 108 -17.54 -7.68 -1.42
CA ALA A 108 -17.59 -8.91 -0.64
C ALA A 108 -18.28 -8.76 0.75
N MET A 109 -18.88 -7.60 1.03
CA MET A 109 -19.82 -7.34 2.13
C MET A 109 -21.10 -6.72 1.60
#